data_AF-A0A2M7QV59-F1
#
_entry.id   AF-A0A2M7QV59-F1
#
_cell.length_a   1.000
_cell.length_b   1.000
_cell.length_c   1.000
_cell.angle_alpha   90.00
_cell.angle_beta   90.00
_cell.angle_gamma   90.00
#
_symmetry.space_group_name_H-M   'P 1'
#
loop_
_entity.id
_entity.type
_entity.pdbx_description
1 polymer ?
#
loop_
_entity_poly.entity_id
_entity_poly.type
_entity_poly.pdbx_seq_one_letter_code
_entity_poly.pdbx_strand_id
1 'polypeptide(L)'
;MTNKMTKLFFAATGYMSTLLIAGTAMAAAMETDIDPGTGWSDNLGGLINSVLNIVMVVALLMVFLYLIMGGIQWITSGGDKGKTEEARNKITAAVIGIIILAAAYALVQFVAWILGFSNLDEALQNSKMQINPDAVYTPADPDNG
;
A
#
# COMPACT_ATOMS: atom_id res chain seq x y z
N MET A 1 -32.83 26.52 -17.11
CA MET A 1 -32.09 25.61 -18.01
C MET A 1 -30.77 25.28 -17.35
N THR A 2 -30.64 24.13 -16.67
CA THR A 2 -29.38 23.80 -15.97
C THR A 2 -28.41 23.20 -16.97
N ASN A 3 -27.35 23.95 -17.28
CA ASN A 3 -26.38 23.60 -18.30
C ASN A 3 -25.58 22.37 -17.89
N LYS A 4 -25.34 21.47 -18.84
CA LYS A 4 -24.64 20.19 -18.65
C LYS A 4 -23.27 20.35 -17.94
N MET A 5 -22.60 21.49 -18.13
CA MET A 5 -21.33 21.81 -17.49
C MET A 5 -21.43 21.98 -15.97
N THR A 6 -22.52 22.55 -15.45
CA THR A 6 -22.70 22.74 -14.00
C THR A 6 -22.85 21.41 -13.26
N LYS A 7 -23.43 20.39 -13.90
CA LYS A 7 -23.53 19.02 -13.34
C LYS A 7 -22.18 18.31 -13.30
N LEU A 8 -21.30 18.61 -14.25
CA LEU A 8 -19.97 17.99 -14.35
C LEU A 8 -19.02 18.53 -13.28
N PHE A 9 -19.10 19.84 -13.00
CA PHE A 9 -18.39 20.45 -11.86
C PHE A 9 -18.86 19.90 -10.51
N PHE A 10 -20.17 19.71 -10.32
CA PHE A 10 -20.72 19.15 -9.07
C PHE A 10 -20.38 17.67 -8.86
N ALA A 11 -20.27 16.90 -9.95
CA ALA A 11 -19.83 15.51 -9.86
C ALA A 11 -18.35 15.42 -9.45
N ALA A 12 -17.47 16.21 -10.06
CA ALA A 12 -16.04 16.21 -9.75
C ALA A 12 -15.74 16.61 -8.29
N THR A 13 -16.40 17.63 -7.76
CA THR A 13 -16.28 18.01 -6.36
C THR A 13 -16.83 16.94 -5.42
N GLY A 14 -17.95 16.29 -5.78
CA GLY A 14 -18.51 15.16 -5.04
C GLY A 14 -17.53 13.97 -4.92
N TYR A 15 -16.89 13.57 -6.03
CA TYR A 15 -15.88 12.50 -6.00
C TYR A 15 -14.64 12.89 -5.19
N MET A 16 -14.22 14.16 -5.23
CA MET A 16 -13.08 14.63 -4.44
C MET A 16 -13.38 14.64 -2.93
N SER A 17 -14.60 15.02 -2.56
CA SER A 17 -15.05 15.02 -1.17
C SER A 17 -15.20 13.60 -0.61
N THR A 18 -15.68 12.64 -1.40
CA THR A 18 -15.73 11.24 -0.95
C THR A 18 -14.35 10.61 -0.84
N LEU A 19 -13.40 10.98 -1.73
CA LEU A 19 -11.99 10.57 -1.61
C LEU A 19 -11.32 11.16 -0.35
N LEU A 20 -11.61 12.42 -0.01
CA LEU A 20 -11.10 13.07 1.20
C LEU A 20 -11.68 12.46 2.48
N ILE A 21 -12.99 12.18 2.52
CA ILE A 21 -13.65 11.56 3.68
C ILE A 21 -13.25 10.09 3.82
N ALA A 22 -13.05 9.37 2.70
CA ALA A 22 -12.42 8.05 2.75
C ALA A 22 -11.00 8.16 3.31
N GLY A 23 -10.20 9.13 2.87
CA GLY A 23 -8.86 9.39 3.42
C GLY A 23 -8.87 9.67 4.92
N THR A 24 -9.81 10.47 5.42
CA THR A 24 -9.91 10.79 6.86
C THR A 24 -10.56 9.69 7.68
N ALA A 25 -11.50 8.91 7.15
CA ALA A 25 -12.03 7.71 7.83
C ALA A 25 -10.98 6.61 7.93
N MET A 26 -10.10 6.49 6.93
CA MET A 26 -8.95 5.58 6.96
C MET A 26 -7.85 6.10 7.90
N ALA A 27 -7.72 7.42 8.06
CA ALA A 27 -6.81 8.04 9.04
C ALA A 27 -7.37 8.03 10.48
N ALA A 28 -8.68 8.10 10.66
CA ALA A 28 -9.34 8.06 11.98
C ALA A 28 -9.54 6.63 12.50
N ALA A 29 -9.48 5.62 11.63
CA ALA A 29 -9.35 4.22 12.04
C ALA A 29 -7.91 3.88 12.54
N MET A 30 -6.99 4.85 12.46
CA MET A 30 -5.64 4.76 12.99
C MET A 30 -5.62 5.27 14.45
N GLU A 31 -6.45 4.68 15.30
CA GLU A 31 -6.24 4.71 16.75
C GLU A 31 -6.28 3.26 17.22
N THR A 32 -5.10 2.64 17.26
CA THR A 32 -4.94 1.41 18.02
C THR A 32 -3.72 1.61 18.90
N ASP A 33 -4.02 1.84 20.17
CA ASP A 33 -3.15 1.44 21.27
C ASP A 33 -2.85 -0.05 21.07
N ILE A 34 -1.59 -0.39 20.84
CA ILE A 34 -1.23 -1.78 20.58
C ILE A 34 -0.24 -2.27 21.65
N ASP A 35 -0.75 -3.24 22.40
CA ASP A 35 -0.08 -4.07 23.40
C ASP A 35 0.86 -5.10 22.74
N PRO A 36 2.18 -5.07 23.02
CA PRO A 36 3.14 -5.95 22.38
C PRO A 36 3.20 -7.32 23.06
N GLY A 37 2.23 -8.16 22.77
CA GLY A 37 2.23 -9.52 23.27
C GLY A 37 1.09 -10.33 22.71
N THR A 38 1.42 -11.26 21.80
CA THR A 38 0.56 -12.36 21.30
C THR A 38 -0.29 -12.13 20.03
N GLY A 39 -0.12 -11.01 19.30
CA GLY A 39 -0.85 -10.72 18.05
C GLY A 39 0.02 -10.40 16.83
N TRP A 40 -0.60 -10.39 15.65
CA TRP A 40 0.01 -9.99 14.37
C TRP A 40 0.27 -8.47 14.38
N SER A 41 1.40 -8.03 14.95
CA SER A 41 1.93 -6.64 15.02
C SER A 41 1.45 -5.75 16.18
N ASP A 42 2.43 -5.24 16.93
CA ASP A 42 2.23 -4.39 18.10
C ASP A 42 2.09 -2.88 17.84
N ASN A 43 1.87 -2.44 16.59
CA ASN A 43 1.78 -1.02 16.23
C ASN A 43 1.04 -0.85 14.89
N LEU A 44 0.33 0.27 14.71
CA LEU A 44 -0.36 0.62 13.45
C LEU A 44 0.57 0.55 12.24
N GLY A 45 1.80 1.02 12.38
CA GLY A 45 2.80 0.96 11.33
C GLY A 45 3.15 -0.48 10.92
N GLY A 46 3.30 -1.39 11.87
CA GLY A 46 3.59 -2.79 11.56
C GLY A 46 2.40 -3.53 10.92
N LEU A 47 1.16 -3.17 11.29
CA LEU A 47 -0.04 -3.72 10.66
C LEU A 47 -0.16 -3.25 9.21
N ILE A 48 0.05 -1.97 8.95
CA ILE A 48 0.08 -1.39 7.60
C ILE A 48 1.20 -2.02 6.76
N ASN A 49 2.39 -2.22 7.33
CA ASN A 49 3.49 -2.91 6.62
C ASN A 49 3.08 -4.33 6.21
N SER A 50 2.51 -5.08 7.16
CA SER A 50 2.13 -6.48 6.95
C SER A 50 1.06 -6.60 5.86
N VAL A 51 0.02 -5.75 5.92
CA VAL A 51 -1.04 -5.71 4.92
C VAL A 51 -0.49 -5.29 3.55
N LEU A 52 0.33 -4.24 3.48
CA LEU A 52 0.93 -3.80 2.21
C LEU A 52 1.80 -4.90 1.59
N ASN A 53 2.60 -5.61 2.39
CA ASN A 53 3.44 -6.69 1.91
C ASN A 53 2.58 -7.83 1.32
N ILE A 54 1.55 -8.28 2.04
CA ILE A 54 0.64 -9.33 1.57
C ILE A 54 -0.06 -8.90 0.28
N VAL A 55 -0.59 -7.68 0.22
CA VAL A 55 -1.30 -7.16 -0.95
C VAL A 55 -0.36 -7.08 -2.16
N MET A 56 0.88 -6.61 -1.98
CA MET A 56 1.86 -6.53 -3.06
C MET A 56 2.22 -7.91 -3.62
N VAL A 57 2.41 -8.91 -2.76
CA VAL A 57 2.69 -10.29 -3.18
C VAL A 57 1.49 -10.87 -3.95
N VAL A 58 0.27 -10.72 -3.42
CA VAL A 58 -0.95 -11.22 -4.07
C VAL A 58 -1.19 -10.53 -5.42
N ALA A 59 -0.99 -9.20 -5.48
CA ALA A 59 -1.15 -8.43 -6.71
C ALA A 59 -0.11 -8.83 -7.76
N LEU A 60 1.14 -9.01 -7.38
CA LEU A 60 2.19 -9.47 -8.28
C LEU A 60 1.89 -10.86 -8.84
N LEU A 61 1.42 -11.78 -8.00
CA LEU A 61 1.00 -13.12 -8.42
C LEU A 61 -0.19 -13.07 -9.39
N MET A 62 -1.21 -12.27 -9.10
CA MET A 62 -2.36 -12.07 -9.99
C MET A 62 -1.93 -11.56 -11.37
N VAL A 63 -1.09 -10.53 -11.42
CA VAL A 63 -0.58 -9.96 -12.67
C VAL A 63 0.26 -10.98 -13.43
N PHE A 64 1.10 -11.74 -12.73
CA PHE A 64 1.91 -12.79 -13.32
C PHE A 64 1.07 -13.91 -13.94
N LEU A 65 0.04 -14.38 -13.24
CA LEU A 65 -0.91 -15.37 -13.79
C LEU A 65 -1.64 -14.83 -15.02
N TYR A 66 -2.06 -13.56 -14.99
CA TYR A 66 -2.72 -12.92 -16.13
C TYR A 66 -1.79 -12.81 -17.35
N LEU A 67 -0.50 -12.55 -17.12
CA LEU A 67 0.53 -12.54 -18.16
C LEU A 67 0.72 -13.93 -18.78
N ILE A 68 0.77 -14.98 -17.95
CA ILE A 68 0.86 -16.38 -18.43
C ILE A 68 -0.37 -16.72 -19.29
N MET A 69 -1.57 -16.39 -18.83
CA MET A 69 -2.80 -16.65 -19.60
C MET A 69 -2.77 -15.94 -20.96
N GLY A 70 -2.30 -14.69 -21.01
CA GLY A 70 -2.09 -13.96 -22.26
C GLY A 70 -1.06 -14.65 -23.18
N GLY A 71 0.06 -15.12 -22.62
CA GLY A 71 1.09 -15.86 -23.35
C GLY A 71 0.59 -17.19 -23.93
N ILE A 72 -0.14 -17.98 -23.14
CA ILE A 72 -0.75 -19.24 -23.60
C ILE A 72 -1.77 -18.96 -24.72
N GLN A 73 -2.61 -17.93 -24.56
CA GLN A 73 -3.55 -17.54 -25.60
C GLN A 73 -2.83 -17.15 -26.88
N TRP A 74 -1.71 -16.41 -26.78
CA TRP A 74 -0.92 -16.02 -27.95
C TRP A 74 -0.32 -17.23 -28.69
N ILE A 75 0.25 -18.19 -27.97
CA ILE A 75 0.83 -19.41 -28.55
C ILE A 75 -0.26 -20.28 -29.21
N THR A 76 -1.41 -20.44 -28.54
CA THR A 76 -2.53 -21.24 -29.04
C THR A 76 -3.39 -20.54 -30.11
N SER A 77 -3.15 -19.26 -30.38
CA SER A 77 -3.86 -18.48 -31.40
C SER A 77 -3.63 -19.03 -32.82
N GLY A 78 -2.52 -19.74 -33.06
CA GLY A 78 -2.24 -20.37 -34.35
C GLY A 78 -2.17 -19.40 -35.54
N GLY A 79 -1.95 -18.11 -35.30
CA GLY A 79 -1.91 -17.06 -36.34
C GLY A 79 -3.26 -16.42 -36.68
N ASP A 80 -4.36 -16.82 -36.01
CA ASP A 80 -5.64 -16.11 -36.10
C ASP A 80 -5.48 -14.68 -35.58
N LYS A 81 -5.79 -13.69 -36.42
CA LYS A 81 -5.56 -12.27 -36.12
C LYS A 81 -6.34 -11.81 -34.89
N GLY A 82 -7.61 -12.23 -34.75
CA GLY A 82 -8.46 -11.81 -33.64
C GLY A 82 -7.96 -12.36 -32.31
N LYS A 83 -7.66 -13.66 -32.25
CA LYS A 83 -7.12 -14.29 -31.04
C LYS A 83 -5.73 -13.76 -30.66
N THR A 84 -4.91 -13.48 -31.67
CA THR A 84 -3.57 -12.89 -31.48
C THR A 84 -3.66 -11.48 -30.90
N GLU A 85 -4.62 -10.68 -31.37
CA GLU A 85 -4.85 -9.31 -30.89
C GLU A 85 -5.37 -9.31 -29.45
N GLU A 86 -6.34 -10.15 -29.12
CA GLU A 86 -6.81 -10.31 -27.74
C GLU A 86 -5.68 -10.73 -26.79
N ALA A 87 -4.85 -11.70 -27.21
CA ALA A 87 -3.74 -12.17 -26.41
C ALA A 87 -2.71 -11.05 -26.15
N ARG A 88 -2.40 -10.25 -27.19
CA ARG A 88 -1.52 -9.09 -27.07
C ARG A 88 -2.10 -8.03 -26.13
N ASN A 89 -3.40 -7.78 -26.20
CA ASN A 89 -4.06 -6.84 -25.29
C ASN A 89 -3.97 -7.32 -23.84
N LYS A 90 -4.16 -8.62 -23.58
CA LYS A 90 -3.97 -9.20 -22.23
C LYS A 90 -2.54 -9.07 -21.73
N ILE A 91 -1.55 -9.39 -22.56
CA ILE A 91 -0.14 -9.25 -22.20
C ILE A 91 0.18 -7.78 -21.90
N THR A 92 -0.29 -6.86 -22.73
CA THR A 92 -0.06 -5.42 -22.56
C THR A 92 -0.69 -4.91 -21.27
N ALA A 93 -1.93 -5.32 -20.98
CA ALA A 93 -2.59 -4.98 -19.72
C ALA A 93 -1.83 -5.54 -18.50
N ALA A 94 -1.30 -6.76 -18.58
CA ALA A 94 -0.49 -7.33 -17.51
C ALA A 94 0.81 -6.53 -17.29
N VAL A 95 1.52 -6.16 -18.37
CA VAL A 95 2.73 -5.34 -18.29
C VAL A 95 2.44 -3.97 -17.68
N ILE A 96 1.34 -3.33 -18.07
CA ILE A 96 0.89 -2.07 -17.45
C ILE A 96 0.61 -2.28 -15.95
N GLY A 97 -0.01 -3.41 -15.57
CA GLY A 97 -0.21 -3.77 -14.17
C GLY A 97 1.08 -3.83 -13.37
N ILE A 98 2.15 -4.40 -13.92
CA ILE A 98 3.48 -4.43 -13.28
C ILE A 98 4.02 -3.02 -13.08
N ILE A 99 3.90 -2.16 -14.11
CA ILE A 99 4.36 -0.77 -14.04
C ILE A 99 3.62 0.00 -12.94
N ILE A 100 2.31 -0.20 -12.83
CA ILE A 100 1.49 0.44 -11.79
C ILE A 100 1.92 -0.04 -10.40
N LEU A 101 2.18 -1.34 -10.20
CA LEU A 101 2.66 -1.86 -8.91
C LEU A 101 4.01 -1.27 -8.52
N ALA A 102 4.93 -1.16 -9.48
CA ALA A 102 6.23 -0.52 -9.24
C ALA A 102 6.07 0.96 -8.89
N ALA A 103 5.20 1.68 -9.60
CA ALA A 103 4.90 3.09 -9.30
C ALA A 103 4.25 3.26 -7.93
N ALA A 104 3.32 2.40 -7.54
CA ALA A 104 2.68 2.43 -6.23
C ALA A 104 3.70 2.25 -5.10
N TYR A 105 4.61 1.27 -5.22
CA TYR A 105 5.67 1.05 -4.25
C TYR A 105 6.62 2.25 -4.16
N ALA A 106 7.01 2.81 -5.31
CA ALA A 106 7.86 3.99 -5.37
C ALA A 106 7.20 5.22 -4.72
N LEU A 107 5.88 5.40 -4.89
CA LEU A 107 5.13 6.47 -4.23
C LEU A 107 5.10 6.30 -2.71
N VAL A 108 4.90 5.08 -2.21
CA VAL A 108 4.94 4.81 -0.75
C VAL A 108 6.31 5.14 -0.17
N GLN A 109 7.39 4.75 -0.86
CA GLN A 109 8.76 5.12 -0.49
C GLN A 109 9.00 6.63 -0.54
N PHE A 110 8.49 7.30 -1.58
CA PHE A 110 8.61 8.75 -1.71
C PHE A 110 7.91 9.50 -0.56
N VAL A 111 6.74 9.03 -0.13
CA VAL A 111 6.04 9.57 1.05
C VAL A 111 6.85 9.33 2.32
N ALA A 112 7.41 8.13 2.51
CA ALA A 112 8.26 7.83 3.68
C ALA A 112 9.49 8.76 3.72
N TRP A 113 10.10 9.01 2.57
CA TRP A 113 11.23 9.94 2.43
C TRP A 113 10.87 11.38 2.81
N ILE A 114 9.71 11.89 2.37
CA ILE A 114 9.23 13.23 2.77
C ILE A 114 9.04 13.34 4.29
N LEU A 115 8.59 12.26 4.92
CA LEU A 115 8.37 12.21 6.37
C LEU A 115 9.67 12.06 7.18
N GLY A 116 10.83 12.06 6.52
CA GLY A 116 12.15 12.01 7.17
C GLY A 116 12.65 10.60 7.46
N PHE A 117 12.00 9.57 6.94
CA PHE A 117 12.46 8.18 7.04
C PHE A 117 13.24 7.80 5.78
N SER A 118 14.37 7.12 5.94
CA SER A 118 15.18 6.74 4.77
C SER A 118 14.46 5.70 3.92
N ASN A 119 13.63 4.85 4.55
CA ASN A 119 12.85 3.80 3.91
C ASN A 119 11.57 3.48 4.70
N LEU A 120 10.56 2.90 4.03
CA LEU A 120 9.31 2.47 4.67
C LEU A 120 9.53 1.54 5.87
N ASP A 121 10.52 0.65 5.84
CA ASP A 121 10.81 -0.27 6.95
C ASP A 121 11.25 0.46 8.24
N GLU A 122 12.02 1.54 8.08
CA GLU A 122 12.53 2.36 9.18
C GLU A 122 11.40 3.19 9.82
N ALA A 123 10.47 3.69 9.00
CA ALA A 123 9.27 4.40 9.45
C ALA A 123 8.39 3.54 10.36
N LEU A 124 8.34 2.23 10.12
CA LEU A 124 7.41 1.33 10.79
C LEU A 124 8.07 0.61 12.00
N GLN A 125 9.41 0.47 12.01
CA GLN A 125 10.17 -0.10 13.14
C GLN A 125 10.52 0.92 14.25
N ASN A 126 10.61 2.22 13.97
CA ASN A 126 10.95 3.24 14.99
C ASN A 126 9.92 3.36 16.14
N SER A 127 8.75 2.72 16.02
CA SER A 127 7.77 2.61 17.10
C SER A 127 8.16 1.63 18.22
N LYS A 128 9.20 0.81 18.02
CA LYS A 128 9.68 -0.22 18.97
C LYS A 128 10.72 0.32 19.97
N MET A 129 11.21 1.56 19.83
CA MET A 129 12.38 2.08 20.57
C MET A 129 12.06 3.03 21.74
N GLN A 130 10.83 3.09 22.27
CA GLN A 130 10.50 4.00 23.39
C GLN A 130 9.62 3.40 24.49
N ILE A 131 9.73 2.11 24.78
CA ILE A 131 9.43 1.63 26.14
C ILE A 131 10.67 0.87 26.58
N ASN A 132 11.56 1.57 27.27
CA ASN A 132 12.68 0.97 27.99
C ASN A 132 12.13 0.39 29.30
N PRO A 133 11.86 -0.93 29.41
CA PRO A 133 11.27 -1.51 30.63
C PRO A 133 12.24 -1.45 31.82
N ASP A 134 13.52 -1.18 31.58
CA ASP A 134 14.61 -1.06 32.54
C ASP A 134 14.88 0.38 33.00
N ALA A 135 14.03 1.34 32.62
CA ALA A 135 13.93 2.64 33.31
C ALA A 135 13.16 2.54 34.65
N VAL A 136 13.03 1.33 35.23
CA VAL A 136 12.76 1.19 36.66
C VAL A 136 13.89 1.94 37.36
N TYR A 137 13.53 3.06 37.98
CA TYR A 137 14.36 3.87 38.86
C TYR A 137 15.25 2.95 39.69
N THR A 138 16.48 2.70 39.25
CA THR A 138 17.52 2.20 40.14
C THR A 138 17.75 3.38 41.07
N PRO A 139 17.31 3.30 42.33
CA PRO A 139 17.56 4.38 43.26
C PRO A 139 19.08 4.59 43.26
N ALA A 140 19.53 5.83 43.11
CA ALA A 140 20.93 6.15 43.25
C ALA A 140 21.43 5.50 44.54
N ASP A 141 22.35 4.54 44.39
CA ASP A 141 22.94 3.84 45.51
C ASP A 141 23.56 4.88 46.46
N PRO A 142 23.03 5.05 47.68
CA PRO A 142 23.52 6.07 48.60
C PRO A 142 24.95 5.80 49.08
N ASP A 143 25.51 4.62 48.80
CA ASP A 143 26.81 4.19 49.30
C ASP A 143 27.98 4.42 48.31
N ASN A 144 27.74 5.06 47.15
CA ASN A 144 28.84 5.44 46.24
C ASN A 144 29.29 6.90 46.47
N GLY A 145 30.08 7.06 47.54
CA GLY A 145 30.92 8.23 47.81
C GLY A 145 32.38 8.00 47.41
#